data_AF-A0A9E0P6H6-F1
#
_entry.id   AF-A0A9E0P6H6-F1
#
_cell.length_a   1.000
_cell.length_b   1.000
_cell.length_c   1.000
_cell.angle_alpha   90.00
_cell.angle_beta   90.00
_cell.angle_gamma   90.00
#
_symmetry.space_group_name_H-M   'P 1'
#
loop_
_entity.id
_entity.type
_entity.pdbx_description
1 polymer ?
#
loop_
_entity_poly.entity_id
_entity_poly.type
_entity_poly.pdbx_seq_one_letter_code
_entity_poly.pdbx_strand_id
1 'polypeptide(L)'
;MDTAELHAETRLSRLERLIKLYESGQASELMDRVLIKVFAQEAAEEKALIDQLRLDLDEFEARYTMDSQVFYERFRAGEMGDAMDFMEWASLYDMYSGAISRLSLLTD
;
A
#
# COMPACT_ATOMS: atom_id res chain seq x y z
N MET A 1 16.90 9.60 22.13
CA MET A 1 16.51 9.90 20.73
C MET A 1 16.97 8.74 19.90
N ASP A 2 16.03 8.05 19.28
CA ASP A 2 16.28 6.80 18.58
C ASP A 2 16.84 7.08 17.16
N THR A 3 17.69 6.20 16.66
CA THR A 3 18.37 6.38 15.36
C THR A 3 17.39 6.41 14.18
N ALA A 4 16.26 5.71 14.29
CA ALA A 4 15.18 5.72 13.31
C ALA A 4 14.49 7.08 13.18
N GLU A 5 14.29 7.80 14.29
CA GLU A 5 13.68 9.15 14.30
C GLU A 5 14.59 10.16 13.59
N LEU A 6 15.90 10.13 13.89
CA LEU A 6 16.88 11.02 13.26
C LEU A 6 16.93 10.85 11.73
N HIS A 7 16.80 9.61 11.25
CA HIS A 7 16.75 9.30 9.82
C HIS A 7 15.41 9.67 9.16
N ALA A 8 14.29 9.63 9.89
CA ALA A 8 13.00 10.09 9.37
C ALA A 8 12.97 11.62 9.21
N GLU A 9 13.43 12.36 10.21
CA GLU A 9 13.55 13.83 10.17
C GLU A 9 14.47 14.30 9.02
N THR A 10 15.56 13.57 8.79
CA THR A 10 16.47 13.86 7.68
C THR A 10 15.85 13.57 6.31
N ARG A 11 14.95 12.59 6.20
CA ARG A 11 14.24 12.27 4.94
C ARG A 11 13.17 13.30 4.62
N LEU A 12 12.35 13.69 5.59
CA LEU A 12 11.31 14.69 5.41
C LEU A 12 11.90 16.06 5.03
N SER A 13 12.96 16.49 5.72
CA SER A 13 13.65 17.75 5.38
C SER A 13 14.26 17.75 3.97
N ARG A 14 14.70 16.61 3.45
CA ARG A 14 15.16 16.50 2.05
C ARG A 14 14.00 16.65 1.06
N LEU A 15 12.84 16.07 1.35
CA LEU A 15 11.63 16.21 0.52
C LEU A 15 11.12 17.65 0.53
N GLU A 16 11.10 18.33 1.68
CA GLU A 16 10.72 19.74 1.78
C GLU A 16 11.61 20.64 0.92
N ARG A 17 12.92 20.37 0.88
CA ARG A 17 13.85 21.10 0.00
C ARG A 17 13.56 20.83 -1.47
N LEU A 18 13.21 19.59 -1.82
CA LEU A 18 12.84 19.24 -3.18
C LEU A 18 11.57 19.98 -3.59
N ILE A 19 10.52 19.98 -2.75
CA ILE A 19 9.28 20.73 -2.98
C ILE A 19 9.58 22.21 -3.26
N LYS A 20 10.40 22.86 -2.42
CA LYS A 20 10.79 24.26 -2.62
C LYS A 20 11.52 24.52 -3.95
N LEU A 21 12.29 23.55 -4.47
CA LEU A 21 12.94 23.66 -5.78
C LEU A 21 11.94 23.56 -6.94
N TYR A 22 10.92 22.72 -6.81
CA TYR A 22 9.82 22.64 -7.76
C TYR A 22 8.98 23.92 -7.75
N GLU A 23 8.63 24.43 -6.57
CA GLU A 23 7.88 25.68 -6.40
C GLU A 23 8.62 26.91 -6.95
N SER A 24 9.96 26.95 -6.84
CA SER A 24 10.77 28.05 -7.36
C SER A 24 11.03 27.98 -8.87
N GLY A 25 10.56 26.93 -9.56
CA GLY A 25 10.80 26.70 -10.99
C GLY A 25 12.25 26.31 -11.31
N GLN A 26 13.03 25.88 -10.31
CA GLN A 26 14.44 25.51 -10.44
C GLN A 26 14.64 23.99 -10.55
N ALA A 27 13.56 23.21 -10.54
CA ALA A 27 13.62 21.78 -10.82
C ALA A 27 14.14 21.55 -12.25
N SER A 28 14.99 20.53 -12.41
CA SER A 28 15.51 20.15 -13.73
C SER A 28 14.67 19.02 -14.33
N GLU A 29 14.64 18.91 -15.66
CA GLU A 29 13.98 17.79 -16.35
C GLU A 29 14.50 16.41 -15.92
N LEU A 30 15.72 16.33 -15.40
CA LEU A 30 16.25 15.11 -14.82
C LEU A 30 15.51 14.76 -13.53
N MET A 31 15.25 15.74 -12.65
CA MET A 31 14.50 15.52 -11.41
C MET A 31 13.07 15.05 -11.72
N ASP A 32 12.41 15.68 -12.69
CA ASP A 32 11.04 15.30 -13.11
C ASP A 32 11.01 13.84 -13.56
N ARG A 33 11.94 13.47 -14.46
CA ARG A 33 12.03 12.10 -14.98
C ARG A 33 12.34 11.08 -13.89
N VAL A 34 13.16 11.45 -12.90
CA VAL A 34 13.47 10.56 -11.78
C VAL A 34 12.25 10.38 -10.89
N LEU A 35 11.52 11.44 -10.54
CA LEU A 35 10.28 11.33 -9.75
C LEU A 35 9.24 10.47 -10.47
N ILE A 36 8.98 10.72 -11.76
CA ILE A 36 8.06 9.92 -12.56
C ILE A 36 8.46 8.44 -12.55
N LYS A 37 9.76 8.14 -12.72
CA LYS A 37 10.24 6.76 -12.72
C LYS A 37 10.10 6.09 -11.36
N VAL A 38 10.36 6.82 -10.26
CA VAL A 38 10.20 6.28 -8.91
C VAL A 38 8.74 5.95 -8.66
N PHE A 39 7.81 6.87 -8.90
CA PHE A 39 6.37 6.59 -8.75
C PHE A 39 5.91 5.42 -9.63
N ALA A 40 6.35 5.37 -10.89
CA ALA A 40 5.99 4.28 -11.78
C ALA A 40 6.53 2.91 -11.30
N GLN A 41 7.75 2.88 -10.77
CA GLN A 41 8.34 1.65 -10.24
C GLN A 41 7.59 1.16 -9.00
N GLU A 42 7.39 2.04 -8.01
CA GLU A 42 6.67 1.70 -6.78
C GLU A 42 5.24 1.26 -7.10
N ALA A 43 4.55 1.94 -8.03
CA ALA A 43 3.20 1.56 -8.45
C ALA A 43 3.16 0.20 -9.17
N ALA A 44 4.21 -0.16 -9.92
CA ALA A 44 4.30 -1.46 -10.57
C ALA A 44 4.48 -2.60 -9.55
N GLU A 45 5.31 -2.36 -8.52
CA GLU A 45 5.50 -3.31 -7.43
C GLU A 45 4.21 -3.51 -6.63
N GLU A 46 3.49 -2.43 -6.32
CA GLU A 46 2.22 -2.50 -5.60
C GLU A 46 1.15 -3.23 -6.41
N LYS A 47 1.06 -2.99 -7.73
CA LYS A 47 0.15 -3.72 -8.62
C LYS A 47 0.42 -5.22 -8.63
N ALA A 48 1.70 -5.62 -8.73
CA ALA A 48 2.06 -7.02 -8.70
C ALA A 48 1.67 -7.70 -7.37
N LEU A 49 1.83 -6.99 -6.25
CA LEU A 49 1.38 -7.48 -4.94
C LEU A 49 -0.15 -7.60 -4.87
N ILE A 50 -0.89 -6.60 -5.35
CA ILE A 50 -2.35 -6.60 -5.42
C ILE A 50 -2.85 -7.79 -6.24
N ASP A 51 -2.26 -8.03 -7.41
CA ASP A 51 -2.62 -9.15 -8.28
C ASP A 51 -2.41 -10.50 -7.59
N GLN A 52 -1.29 -10.68 -6.88
CA GLN A 52 -1.03 -11.89 -6.11
C GLN A 52 -2.04 -12.07 -4.97
N LEU A 53 -2.26 -11.04 -4.16
CA LEU A 53 -3.19 -11.09 -3.03
C LEU A 53 -4.62 -11.34 -3.50
N ARG A 54 -5.01 -10.79 -4.66
CA ARG A 54 -6.34 -11.02 -5.25
C ARG A 54 -6.55 -12.50 -5.60
N LEU A 55 -5.53 -13.15 -6.17
CA LEU A 55 -5.60 -14.60 -6.46
C LEU A 55 -5.76 -15.40 -5.18
N ASP A 56 -5.00 -15.08 -4.13
CA ASP A 56 -5.10 -15.76 -2.84
C ASP A 56 -6.50 -15.56 -2.21
N LEU A 57 -7.04 -14.34 -2.29
CA LEU A 57 -8.39 -14.03 -1.81
C LEU A 57 -9.48 -14.76 -2.62
N ASP A 58 -9.33 -14.90 -3.94
CA ASP A 58 -10.27 -15.63 -4.80
C ASP A 58 -10.45 -17.09 -4.34
N GLU A 59 -9.39 -17.73 -3.85
CA GLU A 59 -9.45 -19.10 -3.32
C GLU A 59 -10.33 -19.19 -2.07
N PHE A 60 -10.22 -18.23 -1.15
CA PHE A 60 -11.05 -18.17 0.04
C PHE A 60 -12.50 -17.84 -0.30
N GLU A 61 -12.72 -16.87 -1.20
CA GLU A 61 -14.06 -16.49 -1.64
C GLU A 61 -14.79 -17.65 -2.31
N ALA A 62 -14.09 -18.44 -3.13
CA ALA A 62 -14.64 -19.64 -3.73
C ALA A 62 -14.92 -20.73 -2.68
N ARG A 63 -13.99 -20.97 -1.75
CA ARG A 63 -14.11 -21.98 -0.69
C ARG A 63 -15.30 -21.71 0.23
N TYR A 64 -15.50 -20.45 0.60
CA TYR A 64 -16.52 -20.03 1.56
C TYR A 64 -17.77 -19.43 0.93
N THR A 65 -17.79 -19.26 -0.41
CA THR A 65 -18.89 -18.63 -1.17
C THR A 65 -19.29 -17.27 -0.57
N MET A 66 -18.29 -16.47 -0.22
CA MET A 66 -18.45 -15.19 0.46
C MET A 66 -17.37 -14.23 -0.03
N ASP A 67 -17.74 -13.03 -0.43
CA ASP A 67 -16.81 -11.98 -0.82
C ASP A 67 -15.90 -11.55 0.34
N SER A 68 -14.63 -11.27 0.07
CA SER A 68 -13.65 -10.96 1.12
C SER A 68 -13.98 -9.70 1.90
N GLN A 69 -14.60 -8.69 1.27
CA GLN A 69 -15.06 -7.50 1.97
C GLN A 69 -16.15 -7.85 2.98
N VAL A 70 -17.14 -8.63 2.56
CA VAL A 70 -18.24 -9.09 3.43
C VAL A 70 -17.71 -9.96 4.57
N PHE A 71 -16.79 -10.88 4.25
CA PHE A 71 -16.10 -11.69 5.25
C PHE A 71 -15.39 -10.81 6.28
N TYR A 72 -14.60 -9.84 5.82
CA TYR A 72 -13.80 -8.99 6.68
C TYR A 72 -14.66 -8.13 7.61
N GLU A 73 -15.75 -7.55 7.11
CA GLU A 73 -16.73 -6.81 7.92
C GLU A 73 -17.30 -7.67 9.07
N ARG A 74 -17.70 -8.91 8.77
CA ARG A 74 -18.20 -9.88 9.77
C ARG A 74 -17.13 -10.33 10.75
N PHE A 75 -15.91 -10.57 10.26
CA PHE A 75 -14.77 -10.95 11.08
C PHE A 75 -14.43 -9.85 12.09
N ARG A 76 -14.41 -8.58 11.66
CA ARG A 76 -14.20 -7.41 12.51
C ARG A 76 -15.33 -7.17 13.50
N ALA A 77 -16.56 -7.56 13.17
CA ALA A 77 -17.71 -7.53 14.08
C ALA A 77 -17.69 -8.66 15.13
N GLY A 78 -16.75 -9.62 15.04
CA GLY A 78 -16.68 -10.79 15.91
C GLY A 78 -17.75 -11.84 15.59
N GLU A 79 -18.36 -11.76 14.40
CA GLU A 79 -19.37 -12.70 13.92
C GLU A 79 -18.76 -13.95 13.26
N MET A 80 -17.45 -13.92 13.00
CA MET A 80 -16.68 -15.06 12.53
C MET A 80 -15.97 -15.73 13.71
N GLY A 81 -15.80 -17.05 13.62
CA GLY A 81 -15.05 -17.81 14.61
C GLY A 81 -13.55 -17.49 14.61
N ASP A 82 -12.81 -18.22 15.44
CA ASP A 82 -11.36 -18.10 15.62
C ASP A 82 -10.58 -19.14 14.78
N ALA A 83 -11.21 -19.69 13.73
CA ALA A 83 -10.56 -20.63 12.84
C ALA A 83 -9.31 -20.00 12.21
N MET A 84 -8.23 -20.77 12.13
CA MET A 84 -6.96 -20.31 11.55
C MET A 84 -7.15 -19.76 10.12
N ASP A 85 -8.02 -20.39 9.33
CA ASP A 85 -8.36 -19.96 7.97
C ASP A 85 -8.94 -18.53 7.94
N PHE A 86 -9.74 -18.14 8.95
CA PHE A 86 -10.31 -16.79 9.03
C PHE A 86 -9.27 -15.75 9.44
N MET A 87 -8.32 -16.11 10.29
CA MET A 87 -7.20 -15.23 10.64
C MET A 87 -6.30 -14.98 9.43
N GLU A 88 -6.00 -16.01 8.65
CA GLU A 88 -5.24 -15.91 7.41
C GLU A 88 -5.97 -15.06 6.38
N TRP A 89 -7.24 -15.35 6.12
CA TRP A 89 -8.05 -14.59 5.17
C TRP A 89 -8.15 -13.10 5.56
N ALA A 90 -8.36 -12.80 6.85
CA ALA A 90 -8.42 -11.42 7.33
C ALA A 90 -7.09 -10.69 7.12
N SER A 91 -5.96 -11.36 7.38
CA SER A 91 -4.63 -10.80 7.15
C SER A 91 -4.38 -10.52 5.66
N LEU A 92 -4.78 -11.43 4.77
CA LEU A 92 -4.66 -11.25 3.32
C LEU A 92 -5.49 -10.05 2.84
N TYR A 93 -6.71 -9.91 3.34
CA TYR A 93 -7.58 -8.80 2.97
C TYR A 93 -7.07 -7.45 3.50
N ASP A 94 -6.52 -7.43 4.71
CA ASP A 94 -5.85 -6.25 5.27
C ASP A 94 -4.66 -5.82 4.41
N MET A 95 -3.81 -6.78 4.02
CA MET A 95 -2.68 -6.52 3.13
C MET A 95 -3.14 -5.99 1.77
N TYR A 96 -4.18 -6.59 1.19
CA TYR A 96 -4.75 -6.19 -0.10
C TYR A 96 -5.31 -4.76 -0.06
N SER A 97 -6.08 -4.44 1.00
CA SER A 97 -6.67 -3.12 1.19
C SER A 97 -5.59 -2.04 1.44
N GLY A 98 -4.56 -2.37 2.22
CA GLY A 98 -3.40 -1.53 2.43
C GLY A 98 -2.63 -1.28 1.12
N ALA A 99 -2.51 -2.31 0.29
CA ALA A 99 -1.83 -2.23 -0.99
C ALA A 99 -2.56 -1.32 -1.98
N ILE A 100 -3.88 -1.47 -2.11
CA ILE A 100 -4.71 -0.56 -2.92
C ILE A 100 -4.58 0.88 -2.43
N SER A 101 -4.62 1.10 -1.12
CA SER A 101 -4.50 2.44 -0.54
C SER A 101 -3.14 3.08 -0.84
N ARG A 102 -2.06 2.28 -0.89
CA ARG A 102 -0.75 2.78 -1.28
C ARG A 102 -0.69 3.06 -2.76
N LEU A 103 -1.24 2.18 -3.60
CA LEU A 103 -1.25 2.37 -5.05
C LEU A 103 -1.94 3.68 -5.44
N SER A 104 -3.06 4.05 -4.80
CA SER A 104 -3.73 5.32 -5.11
C SER A 104 -2.80 6.52 -4.88
N LEU A 105 -2.05 6.54 -3.77
CA LEU A 105 -1.09 7.61 -3.47
C LEU A 105 0.08 7.71 -4.47
N LEU A 106 0.35 6.65 -5.24
CA LEU A 106 1.41 6.60 -6.24
C LEU A 106 0.91 6.97 -7.65
N THR A 107 -0.41 6.97 -7.87
CA THR A 107 -1.03 7.20 -9.17
C THR A 107 -1.92 8.45 -9.23
N ASP A 108 -2.22 9.07 -8.10
CA ASP A 108 -2.92 10.37 -7.98
C ASP A 108 -2.08 11.54 -8.49
#